data_AF-Q5C164-F1
#
_entry.id   AF-Q5C164-F1
#
_cell.length_a   1.000
_cell.length_b   1.000
_cell.length_c   1.000
_cell.angle_alpha   90.00
_cell.angle_beta   90.00
_cell.angle_gamma   90.00
#
_symmetry.space_group_name_H-M   'P 1'
#
loop_
_entity.id
_entity.type
_entity.pdbx_description
1 polymer ?
#
loop_
_entity_poly.entity_id
_entity_poly.type
_entity_poly.pdbx_seq_one_letter_code
_entity_poly.pdbx_strand_id
1 'polypeptide(L)'
;LGCGYKCLQCLLIIFNSGVFICGIGLIVVGALGLHSTVNHWKEIDPPLQSLIIFIIAIGCFLFVLGALGMFGACTKNVCLLTTYCILLSILIIAQIAAGIYAIIEKPKVKRHVTTALKDLVRQYGQDKHLDKVLDEVQEKLQCCGAESPADYSSERPPSCNKYNEGCIGKVTDLTKKHLNATIVTVFIFALLQMICLVFAVCVLMAIKRGDDE
;
A
#
# COMPACT_ATOMS: atom_id res chain seq x y z
N LEU A 1 26.37 -23.06 -21.89
CA LEU A 1 25.76 -22.09 -20.94
C LEU A 1 24.85 -21.03 -21.59
N GLY A 2 24.76 -20.91 -22.92
CA GLY A 2 24.18 -19.73 -23.57
C GLY A 2 22.64 -19.58 -23.60
N CYS A 3 21.87 -20.66 -23.46
CA CYS A 3 20.42 -20.60 -23.61
C CYS A 3 19.69 -20.16 -22.32
N GLY A 4 20.15 -20.64 -21.16
CA GLY A 4 19.52 -20.37 -19.86
C GLY A 4 19.56 -18.90 -19.45
N TYR A 5 20.72 -18.26 -19.54
CA TYR A 5 20.86 -16.85 -19.14
C TYR A 5 20.05 -15.90 -20.05
N LYS A 6 19.94 -16.19 -21.35
CA LYS A 6 19.12 -15.40 -22.28
C LYS A 6 17.64 -15.49 -21.95
N CYS A 7 17.16 -16.66 -21.54
CA CYS A 7 15.79 -16.84 -21.06
C CYS A 7 15.53 -15.99 -19.80
N LEU A 8 16.43 -16.09 -18.81
CA LEU A 8 16.39 -15.29 -17.58
C LEU A 8 16.40 -13.78 -17.87
N GLN A 9 17.26 -13.33 -18.79
CA GLN A 9 17.35 -11.95 -19.24
C GLN A 9 16.04 -11.49 -19.90
N CYS A 10 15.45 -12.30 -20.77
CA CYS A 10 14.18 -11.99 -21.43
C CYS A 10 13.03 -11.84 -20.42
N LEU A 11 12.91 -12.79 -19.47
CA LEU A 11 11.91 -12.73 -18.40
C LEU A 11 12.08 -11.48 -17.53
N LEU A 12 13.32 -11.15 -17.17
CA LEU A 12 13.62 -9.96 -16.38
C LEU A 12 13.25 -8.67 -17.12
N ILE A 13 13.49 -8.60 -18.44
CA ILE A 13 13.10 -7.47 -19.29
C ILE A 13 11.57 -7.36 -19.34
N ILE A 14 10.86 -8.42 -19.70
CA ILE A 14 9.38 -8.41 -19.83
C ILE A 14 8.74 -7.97 -18.51
N PHE A 15 9.18 -8.54 -17.40
CA PHE A 15 8.67 -8.20 -16.08
C PHE A 15 8.89 -6.72 -15.74
N ASN A 16 10.13 -6.23 -15.91
CA ASN A 16 10.46 -4.84 -15.60
C ASN A 16 9.82 -3.83 -16.55
N SER A 17 9.56 -4.20 -17.81
CA SER A 17 8.75 -3.39 -18.74
C SER A 17 7.33 -3.21 -18.20
N GLY A 18 6.72 -4.26 -17.65
CA GLY A 18 5.42 -4.17 -16.98
C GLY A 18 5.46 -3.22 -15.79
N VAL A 19 6.45 -3.36 -14.90
CA VAL A 19 6.64 -2.46 -13.75
C VAL A 19 6.83 -1.00 -14.19
N PHE A 20 7.62 -0.78 -15.23
CA PHE A 20 7.86 0.53 -15.82
C PHE A 20 6.56 1.18 -16.33
N ILE A 21 5.76 0.44 -17.11
CA ILE A 21 4.47 0.93 -17.64
C ILE A 21 3.48 1.19 -16.50
N CYS A 22 3.40 0.31 -15.50
CA CYS A 22 2.58 0.53 -14.30
C CYS A 22 2.99 1.81 -13.56
N GLY A 23 4.30 2.08 -13.45
CA GLY A 23 4.81 3.32 -12.86
C GLY A 23 4.30 4.56 -13.61
N ILE A 24 4.37 4.57 -14.94
CA ILE A 24 3.82 5.65 -15.77
C ILE A 24 2.31 5.80 -15.53
N GLY A 25 1.56 4.70 -15.51
CA GLY A 25 0.12 4.72 -15.27
C GLY A 25 -0.24 5.37 -13.94
N LEU A 26 0.46 5.02 -12.85
CA LEU A 26 0.24 5.64 -11.53
C LEU A 26 0.56 7.13 -11.51
N ILE A 27 1.63 7.56 -12.17
CA ILE A 27 1.99 8.98 -12.28
C ILE A 27 0.89 9.74 -13.01
N VAL A 28 0.42 9.22 -14.15
CA VAL A 28 -0.64 9.85 -14.95
C VAL A 28 -1.94 9.94 -14.16
N VAL A 29 -2.38 8.84 -13.54
CA VAL A 29 -3.61 8.83 -12.73
C VAL A 29 -3.49 9.80 -11.55
N GLY A 30 -2.36 9.81 -10.85
CA GLY A 30 -2.13 10.72 -9.74
C GLY A 30 -2.12 12.19 -10.17
N ALA A 31 -1.45 12.52 -11.28
CA ALA A 31 -1.41 13.88 -11.81
C ALA A 31 -2.79 14.37 -12.28
N LEU A 32 -3.56 13.52 -12.96
CA LEU A 32 -4.94 13.81 -13.34
C LEU A 32 -5.85 14.00 -12.12
N GLY A 33 -5.67 13.15 -11.09
CA GLY A 33 -6.36 13.26 -9.81
C GLY A 33 -6.10 14.61 -9.14
N LEU A 34 -4.84 15.04 -9.08
CA LEU A 34 -4.46 16.33 -8.52
C LEU A 34 -5.03 17.50 -9.32
N HIS A 35 -4.99 17.42 -10.66
CA HIS A 35 -5.53 18.46 -11.51
C HIS A 35 -7.05 18.61 -11.35
N SER A 36 -7.77 17.48 -11.27
CA SER A 36 -9.22 17.48 -11.10
C SER A 36 -9.64 18.01 -9.72
N THR A 37 -8.92 17.66 -8.65
CA THR A 37 -9.27 18.13 -7.31
C THR A 37 -9.04 19.63 -7.16
N VAL A 38 -7.90 20.16 -7.62
CA VAL A 38 -7.60 21.61 -7.57
C VAL A 38 -8.61 22.44 -8.36
N ASN A 39 -9.07 21.96 -9.51
CA ASN A 39 -9.94 22.75 -10.39
C ASN A 39 -11.44 22.65 -10.08
N HIS A 40 -11.91 21.53 -9.52
CA HIS A 40 -13.33 21.34 -9.20
C HIS A 40 -13.68 21.55 -7.72
N TRP A 41 -12.74 21.29 -6.82
CA TRP A 41 -12.97 21.35 -5.37
C TRP A 41 -12.03 22.42 -4.79
N LYS A 42 -12.58 23.61 -4.50
CA LYS A 42 -11.80 24.73 -3.94
C LYS A 42 -11.18 24.42 -2.58
N GLU A 43 -11.64 23.37 -1.91
CA GLU A 43 -11.04 22.82 -0.69
C GLU A 43 -10.72 21.34 -0.94
N ILE A 44 -9.43 20.99 -0.93
CA ILE A 44 -8.99 19.60 -0.94
C ILE A 44 -8.90 19.15 0.51
N ASP A 45 -9.56 18.04 0.84
CA ASP A 45 -9.39 17.39 2.13
C ASP A 45 -7.90 16.98 2.30
N PRO A 46 -7.15 17.50 3.29
CA PRO A 46 -5.73 17.21 3.48
C PRO A 46 -5.32 15.72 3.37
N PRO A 47 -6.07 14.73 3.94
CA PRO A 47 -5.77 13.31 3.74
C PRO A 47 -5.87 12.85 2.28
N LEU A 48 -6.83 13.37 1.51
CA LEU A 48 -6.99 13.02 0.09
C LEU A 48 -5.80 13.54 -0.73
N GLN A 49 -5.35 14.78 -0.47
CA GLN A 49 -4.16 15.33 -1.12
C GLN A 49 -2.92 14.50 -0.82
N SER A 50 -2.72 14.12 0.45
CA SER A 50 -1.57 13.29 0.85
C SER A 50 -1.60 11.93 0.16
N LEU A 51 -2.78 11.33 -0.01
CA LEU A 51 -2.93 10.06 -0.72
C LEU A 51 -2.56 10.18 -2.20
N ILE A 52 -3.00 11.24 -2.89
CA ILE A 52 -2.68 11.46 -4.31
C ILE A 52 -1.17 11.65 -4.51
N ILE A 53 -0.53 12.47 -3.66
CA ILE A 53 0.92 12.68 -3.70
C ILE A 53 1.67 11.36 -3.47
N PHE A 54 1.20 10.55 -2.52
CA PHE A 54 1.78 9.24 -2.24
C PHE A 54 1.69 8.28 -3.45
N ILE A 55 0.55 8.27 -4.16
CA ILE A 55 0.39 7.48 -5.39
C ILE A 55 1.40 7.91 -6.47
N ILE A 56 1.58 9.22 -6.67
CA ILE A 56 2.56 9.74 -7.63
C ILE A 56 3.99 9.33 -7.22
N ALA A 57 4.33 9.45 -5.93
CA ALA A 57 5.64 9.07 -5.43
C ALA A 57 5.94 7.57 -5.65
N ILE A 58 4.98 6.69 -5.40
CA ILE A 58 5.09 5.26 -5.73
C ILE A 58 5.25 5.06 -7.24
N GLY A 59 4.47 5.78 -8.06
CA GLY A 59 4.58 5.71 -9.51
C GLY A 59 5.97 6.06 -10.02
N CYS A 60 6.55 7.17 -9.53
CA CYS A 60 7.92 7.56 -9.83
C CYS A 60 8.95 6.50 -9.41
N PHE A 61 8.77 5.94 -8.20
CA PHE A 61 9.65 4.88 -7.71
C PHE A 61 9.61 3.64 -8.60
N LEU A 62 8.41 3.17 -8.98
CA LEU A 62 8.25 2.02 -9.88
C LEU A 62 8.77 2.29 -11.28
N PHE A 63 8.56 3.50 -11.80
CA PHE A 63 9.11 3.93 -13.09
C PHE A 63 10.64 3.81 -13.11
N VAL A 64 11.33 4.38 -12.10
CA VAL A 64 12.80 4.31 -12.00
C VAL A 64 13.26 2.87 -11.81
N LEU A 65 12.62 2.12 -10.90
CA LEU A 65 13.00 0.74 -10.62
C LEU A 65 12.85 -0.16 -11.86
N GLY A 66 11.73 -0.05 -12.57
CA GLY A 66 11.47 -0.77 -13.82
C GLY A 66 12.44 -0.35 -14.94
N ALA A 67 12.76 0.94 -15.06
CA ALA A 67 13.74 1.44 -16.02
C ALA A 67 15.13 0.84 -15.77
N LEU A 68 15.60 0.83 -14.52
CA LEU A 68 16.90 0.26 -14.16
C LEU A 68 16.97 -1.24 -14.48
N GLY A 69 15.94 -2.01 -14.14
CA GLY A 69 15.88 -3.44 -14.42
C GLY A 69 15.81 -3.74 -15.92
N MET A 70 14.92 -3.05 -16.65
CA MET A 70 14.72 -3.23 -18.09
C MET A 70 15.95 -2.78 -18.89
N PHE A 71 16.40 -1.53 -18.71
CA PHE A 71 17.53 -1.01 -19.47
C PHE A 71 18.85 -1.66 -19.05
N GLY A 72 19.04 -1.95 -17.76
CA GLY A 72 20.23 -2.68 -17.30
C GLY A 72 20.36 -4.05 -17.94
N ALA A 73 19.26 -4.81 -18.02
CA ALA A 73 19.26 -6.11 -18.70
C ALA A 73 19.35 -6.00 -20.23
N CYS A 74 18.67 -5.02 -20.86
CA CYS A 74 18.65 -4.85 -22.31
C CYS A 74 20.01 -4.38 -22.86
N THR A 75 20.58 -3.35 -22.23
CA THR A 75 21.86 -2.75 -22.64
C THR A 75 23.08 -3.52 -22.12
N LYS A 76 22.85 -4.57 -21.32
CA LYS A 76 23.89 -5.31 -20.58
C LYS A 76 24.79 -4.39 -19.74
N ASN A 77 24.25 -3.27 -19.25
CA ASN A 77 25.01 -2.32 -18.45
C ASN A 77 25.10 -2.80 -17.00
N VAL A 78 26.31 -3.23 -16.60
CA VAL A 78 26.64 -3.73 -15.26
C VAL A 78 26.28 -2.72 -14.18
N CYS A 79 26.52 -1.42 -14.39
CA CYS A 79 26.23 -0.39 -13.39
C CYS A 79 24.73 -0.28 -13.11
N LEU A 80 23.90 -0.14 -14.17
CA LEU A 80 22.44 -0.04 -14.03
C LEU A 80 21.84 -1.29 -13.36
N LEU A 81 22.27 -2.48 -13.78
CA LEU A 81 21.78 -3.73 -13.23
C LEU A 81 22.26 -3.96 -11.78
N THR A 82 23.47 -3.50 -11.43
CA THR A 82 23.97 -3.51 -10.05
C THR A 82 23.14 -2.58 -9.16
N THR A 83 22.84 -1.35 -9.62
CA THR A 83 21.96 -0.41 -8.89
C THR A 83 20.58 -1.02 -8.66
N TYR A 84 20.00 -1.67 -9.68
CA TYR A 84 18.74 -2.39 -9.53
C TYR A 84 18.81 -3.45 -8.42
N CYS A 85 19.85 -4.30 -8.40
CA CYS A 85 20.04 -5.32 -7.35
C CYS A 85 20.18 -4.70 -5.94
N ILE A 86 20.90 -3.59 -5.82
CA ILE A 86 21.06 -2.87 -4.53
C ILE A 86 19.71 -2.35 -4.05
N LEU A 87 18.93 -1.71 -4.93
CA LEU A 87 17.60 -1.19 -4.59
C LEU A 87 16.63 -2.30 -4.18
N LEU A 88 16.62 -3.43 -4.91
CA LEU A 88 15.83 -4.60 -4.50
C LEU A 88 16.28 -5.13 -3.13
N SER A 89 17.58 -5.14 -2.83
CA SER A 89 18.06 -5.61 -1.53
C SER A 89 17.58 -4.70 -0.39
N ILE A 90 17.67 -3.38 -0.58
CA ILE A 90 17.19 -2.38 0.39
C ILE A 90 15.68 -2.55 0.65
N LEU A 91 14.90 -2.72 -0.42
CA LEU A 91 13.45 -2.91 -0.32
C LEU A 91 13.08 -4.19 0.45
N ILE A 92 13.83 -5.30 0.30
CA ILE A 92 13.60 -6.53 1.09
C ILE A 92 13.83 -6.24 2.57
N ILE A 93 14.93 -5.55 2.92
CA ILE A 93 15.24 -5.17 4.31
C ILE A 93 14.14 -4.27 4.86
N ALA A 94 13.67 -3.29 4.07
CA ALA A 94 12.60 -2.38 4.46
C ALA A 94 11.28 -3.13 4.72
N GLN A 95 10.93 -4.15 3.93
CA GLN A 95 9.75 -4.97 4.15
C GLN A 95 9.82 -5.75 5.47
N ILE A 96 10.98 -6.32 5.77
CA ILE A 96 11.20 -7.04 7.03
C ILE A 96 11.06 -6.07 8.21
N ALA A 97 11.71 -4.91 8.14
CA ALA A 97 11.63 -3.88 9.17
C ALA A 97 10.18 -3.37 9.37
N ALA A 98 9.46 -3.10 8.28
CA ALA A 98 8.06 -2.69 8.32
C ALA A 98 7.15 -3.79 8.93
N GLY A 99 7.40 -5.06 8.60
CA GLY A 99 6.69 -6.20 9.17
C GLY A 99 6.90 -6.32 10.68
N ILE A 100 8.14 -6.16 11.15
CA ILE A 100 8.46 -6.16 12.59
C ILE A 100 7.79 -4.97 13.29
N TYR A 101 7.92 -3.76 12.74
CA TYR A 101 7.31 -2.57 13.28
C TYR A 101 5.77 -2.71 13.39
N ALA A 102 5.14 -3.24 12.35
CA ALA A 102 3.71 -3.49 12.33
C ALA A 102 3.27 -4.45 13.44
N ILE A 103 4.06 -5.48 13.77
CA ILE A 103 3.78 -6.42 14.87
C ILE A 103 3.84 -5.70 16.23
N ILE A 104 4.86 -4.87 16.45
CA ILE A 104 5.07 -4.13 17.70
C ILE A 104 3.93 -3.13 17.95
N GLU A 105 3.45 -2.45 16.91
CA GLU A 105 2.41 -1.41 17.03
C GLU A 105 0.97 -1.95 17.03
N LYS A 106 0.71 -3.22 16.67
CA LYS A 106 -0.66 -3.78 16.67
C LYS A 106 -1.48 -3.51 17.93
N PRO A 107 -0.99 -3.74 19.16
CA PRO A 107 -1.79 -3.53 20.36
C PRO A 107 -2.12 -2.04 20.59
N LYS A 108 -1.19 -1.14 20.26
CA LYS A 108 -1.40 0.31 20.39
C LYS A 108 -2.47 0.79 19.43
N VAL A 109 -2.40 0.39 18.15
CA VAL A 109 -3.41 0.72 17.14
C VAL A 109 -4.80 0.25 17.57
N LYS A 110 -4.93 -0.99 18.05
CA LYS A 110 -6.21 -1.49 18.57
C LYS A 110 -6.77 -0.62 19.69
N ARG A 111 -5.93 -0.25 20.66
CA ARG A 111 -6.33 0.63 21.77
C ARG A 111 -6.77 2.01 21.29
N HIS A 112 -6.02 2.63 20.38
CA HIS A 112 -6.36 3.94 19.81
C HIS A 112 -7.72 3.92 19.10
N VAL A 113 -7.97 2.91 18.27
CA VAL A 113 -9.25 2.75 17.56
C VAL A 113 -10.40 2.56 18.56
N THR A 114 -10.21 1.72 19.58
CA THR A 114 -11.21 1.51 20.63
C THR A 114 -11.52 2.80 21.39
N THR A 115 -10.49 3.54 21.81
CA THR A 115 -10.69 4.81 22.53
C THR A 115 -11.37 5.85 21.64
N ALA A 116 -10.91 6.01 20.39
CA ALA A 116 -11.50 6.94 19.44
C ALA A 116 -13.00 6.68 19.19
N LEU A 117 -13.41 5.42 18.98
CA LEU A 117 -14.82 5.08 18.81
C LEU A 117 -15.65 5.37 20.06
N LYS A 118 -15.12 5.07 21.26
CA LYS A 118 -15.81 5.39 22.52
C LYS A 118 -15.99 6.90 22.70
N ASP A 119 -14.97 7.69 22.36
CA ASP A 119 -15.02 9.14 22.47
C ASP A 119 -15.99 9.76 21.45
N LEU A 120 -16.00 9.27 20.21
CA LEU A 120 -16.95 9.69 19.16
C LEU A 120 -18.40 9.45 19.56
N VAL A 121 -18.71 8.27 20.10
CA VAL A 121 -20.07 7.95 20.56
C VAL A 121 -20.46 8.81 21.76
N ARG A 122 -19.53 9.05 22.70
CA ARG A 122 -19.79 9.87 23.89
C ARG A 122 -20.04 11.35 23.57
N GLN A 123 -19.40 11.86 22.53
CA GLN A 123 -19.49 13.26 22.09
C GLN A 123 -20.53 13.46 20.97
N TYR A 124 -21.29 12.43 20.62
CA TYR A 124 -22.26 12.50 19.53
C TYR A 124 -23.28 13.63 19.76
N GLY A 125 -23.46 14.49 18.76
CA GLY A 125 -24.30 15.69 18.83
C GLY A 125 -23.56 16.96 19.24
N GLN A 126 -22.28 16.90 19.64
CA GLN A 126 -21.47 18.08 19.96
C GLN A 126 -20.79 18.68 18.73
N ASP A 127 -20.39 17.86 17.76
CA ASP A 127 -19.71 18.30 16.54
C ASP A 127 -20.30 17.58 15.32
N LYS A 128 -20.98 18.35 14.47
CA LYS A 128 -21.65 17.84 13.25
C LYS A 128 -20.69 17.18 12.27
N HIS A 129 -19.41 17.54 12.26
CA HIS A 129 -18.41 16.90 11.41
C HIS A 129 -18.07 15.50 11.93
N LEU A 130 -17.83 15.37 13.24
CA LEU A 130 -17.55 14.09 13.87
C LEU A 130 -18.77 13.15 13.84
N ASP A 131 -19.98 13.71 13.98
CA ASP A 131 -21.23 12.96 13.87
C ASP A 131 -21.36 12.32 12.48
N LYS A 132 -21.11 13.09 11.41
CA LYS A 132 -21.13 12.57 10.03
C LYS A 132 -20.12 11.44 9.82
N VAL A 133 -18.90 11.59 10.35
CA VAL A 133 -17.87 10.54 10.26
C VAL A 133 -18.34 9.27 10.97
N LEU A 134 -18.90 9.39 12.18
CA LEU A 134 -19.41 8.25 12.91
C LEU A 134 -20.63 7.62 12.22
N ASP A 135 -21.54 8.42 11.67
CA ASP A 135 -22.70 7.96 10.92
C ASP A 135 -22.28 7.16 9.68
N GLU A 136 -21.31 7.65 8.91
CA GLU A 136 -20.74 6.93 7.77
C GLU A 136 -20.11 5.60 8.20
N VAL A 137 -19.36 5.59 9.30
CA VAL A 137 -18.75 4.37 9.84
C VAL A 137 -19.83 3.36 10.23
N GLN A 138 -20.85 3.80 10.97
CA GLN A 138 -21.96 2.96 11.42
C GLN A 138 -22.76 2.38 10.25
N GLU A 139 -23.02 3.18 9.22
CA GLU A 139 -23.74 2.73 8.03
C GLU A 139 -22.90 1.78 7.17
N LYS A 140 -21.63 2.11 6.91
CA LYS A 140 -20.70 1.28 6.10
C LYS A 140 -20.38 -0.05 6.78
N LEU A 141 -20.24 -0.06 8.11
CA LEU A 141 -19.89 -1.25 8.88
C LEU A 141 -21.09 -1.99 9.45
N GLN A 142 -22.30 -1.43 9.29
CA GLN A 142 -23.55 -2.00 9.79
C GLN A 142 -23.48 -2.30 11.30
N CYS A 143 -23.08 -1.29 12.08
CA CYS A 143 -22.89 -1.35 13.52
C CYS A 143 -23.50 -0.11 14.20
N CYS A 144 -23.69 -0.16 15.52
CA CYS A 144 -24.24 0.96 16.30
C CYS A 144 -23.56 1.05 17.67
N GLY A 145 -23.07 2.26 18.00
CA GLY A 145 -22.28 2.50 19.20
C GLY A 145 -20.86 1.91 19.13
N ALA A 146 -20.10 2.02 20.21
CA ALA A 146 -18.71 1.59 20.24
C ALA A 146 -18.63 0.08 20.50
N GLU A 147 -19.11 -0.38 21.65
CA GLU A 147 -19.25 -1.78 22.04
C GLU A 147 -20.67 -2.29 21.84
N SER A 148 -21.67 -1.42 21.98
CA SER A 148 -23.07 -1.79 21.82
C SER A 148 -23.97 -0.59 21.48
N PRO A 149 -25.19 -0.84 20.97
CA PRO A 149 -26.18 0.22 20.80
C PRO A 149 -26.63 0.87 22.12
N ALA A 150 -26.32 0.26 23.28
CA ALA A 150 -26.62 0.80 24.60
C ALA A 150 -25.62 1.88 25.03
N ASP A 151 -24.56 2.12 24.25
CA ASP A 151 -23.57 3.16 24.53
C ASP A 151 -24.16 4.58 24.34
N TYR A 152 -25.25 4.70 23.58
CA TYR A 152 -26.02 5.94 23.49
C TYR A 152 -26.92 6.08 24.73
N SER A 153 -26.74 7.17 25.47
CA SER A 153 -27.57 7.50 26.65
C SER A 153 -28.97 8.03 26.29
N SER A 154 -29.21 8.29 25.00
CA SER A 154 -30.44 8.86 24.44
C SER A 154 -30.92 8.03 23.25
N GLU A 155 -31.89 8.54 22.49
CA GLU A 155 -32.33 7.91 21.25
C GLU A 155 -31.17 7.70 20.27
N ARG A 156 -31.14 6.53 19.62
CA ARG A 156 -30.05 6.12 18.72
C ARG A 156 -30.07 6.96 17.44
N PRO A 157 -28.89 7.21 16.84
CA PRO A 157 -28.80 7.83 15.53
C PRO A 157 -29.61 7.08 14.47
N PRO A 158 -30.33 7.78 13.57
CA PRO A 158 -31.00 7.15 12.43
C PRO A 158 -30.05 6.34 11.55
N SER A 159 -28.76 6.70 11.51
CA SER A 159 -27.70 5.99 10.76
C SER A 159 -27.51 4.54 11.22
N CYS A 160 -27.83 4.22 12.48
CA CYS A 160 -27.54 2.91 13.08
C CYS A 160 -28.68 2.25 13.85
N ASN A 161 -29.85 2.88 13.95
CA ASN A 161 -30.96 2.41 14.78
C ASN A 161 -31.41 0.95 14.53
N LYS A 162 -31.16 0.42 13.32
CA LYS A 162 -31.49 -0.96 12.89
C LYS A 162 -30.39 -2.00 13.19
N TYR A 163 -29.22 -1.60 13.67
CA TYR A 163 -28.08 -2.49 13.95
C TYR A 163 -27.93 -2.76 15.45
N ASN A 164 -27.56 -4.00 15.79
CA ASN A 164 -27.46 -4.46 17.17
C ASN A 164 -26.01 -4.79 17.62
N GLU A 165 -25.04 -4.73 16.71
CA GLU A 165 -23.64 -5.02 17.00
C GLU A 165 -22.83 -3.73 17.17
N GLY A 166 -21.89 -3.70 18.12
CA GLY A 166 -20.97 -2.57 18.31
C GLY A 166 -19.90 -2.46 17.23
N CYS A 167 -19.50 -1.22 16.93
CA CYS A 167 -18.54 -0.95 15.86
C CYS A 167 -17.13 -1.46 16.13
N ILE A 168 -16.69 -1.56 17.39
CA ILE A 168 -15.36 -2.12 17.73
C ILE A 168 -15.24 -3.56 17.24
N GLY A 169 -16.30 -4.36 17.36
CA GLY A 169 -16.33 -5.74 16.87
C GLY A 169 -16.19 -5.80 15.35
N LYS A 170 -17.06 -5.08 14.64
CA LYS A 170 -17.03 -5.00 13.16
C LYS A 170 -15.72 -4.43 12.62
N VAL A 171 -15.18 -3.37 13.23
CA VAL A 171 -13.88 -2.80 12.86
C VAL A 171 -12.76 -3.81 13.09
N THR A 172 -12.78 -4.54 14.20
CA THR A 172 -11.78 -5.57 14.48
C THR A 172 -11.82 -6.68 13.43
N ASP A 173 -13.00 -7.13 13.02
CA ASP A 173 -13.15 -8.19 12.03
C ASP A 173 -12.80 -7.71 10.62
N LEU A 174 -13.19 -6.49 10.26
CA LEU A 174 -12.77 -5.84 9.03
C LEU A 174 -11.24 -5.67 9.00
N THR A 175 -10.65 -5.24 10.11
CA THR A 175 -9.20 -5.12 10.28
C THR A 175 -8.52 -6.47 10.11
N LYS A 176 -9.02 -7.56 10.71
CA LYS A 176 -8.47 -8.91 10.51
C LYS A 176 -8.54 -9.35 9.06
N LYS A 177 -9.66 -9.11 8.38
CA LYS A 177 -9.86 -9.48 6.97
C LYS A 177 -8.87 -8.75 6.05
N HIS A 178 -8.79 -7.42 6.19
CA HIS A 178 -7.84 -6.62 5.39
C HIS A 178 -6.39 -6.87 5.78
N LEU A 179 -6.10 -7.12 7.06
CA LEU A 179 -4.77 -7.51 7.51
C LEU A 179 -4.31 -8.80 6.84
N ASN A 180 -5.17 -9.82 6.79
CA ASN A 180 -4.84 -11.08 6.12
C ASN A 180 -4.57 -10.86 4.63
N ALA A 181 -5.42 -10.11 3.93
CA ALA A 181 -5.21 -9.77 2.52
C ALA A 181 -3.90 -8.98 2.30
N THR A 182 -3.59 -8.04 3.21
CA THR A 182 -2.36 -7.25 3.17
C THR A 182 -1.14 -8.12 3.38
N ILE A 183 -1.17 -9.04 4.35
CA ILE A 183 -0.07 -9.99 4.59
C ILE A 183 0.19 -10.85 3.35
N VAL A 184 -0.87 -11.40 2.74
CA VAL A 184 -0.74 -12.20 1.50
C VAL A 184 -0.12 -11.37 0.37
N THR A 185 -0.58 -10.13 0.20
CA THR A 185 -0.06 -9.22 -0.84
C THR A 185 1.43 -8.90 -0.62
N VAL A 186 1.82 -8.56 0.60
CA VAL A 186 3.22 -8.27 0.96
C VAL A 186 4.10 -9.51 0.77
N PHE A 187 3.60 -10.70 1.14
CA PHE A 187 4.34 -11.94 0.95
C PHE A 187 4.58 -12.27 -0.53
N ILE A 188 3.56 -12.13 -1.37
CA ILE A 188 3.70 -12.30 -2.83
C ILE A 188 4.71 -11.31 -3.39
N PHE A 189 4.64 -10.04 -2.95
CA PHE A 189 5.58 -9.01 -3.38
C PHE A 189 7.02 -9.34 -2.98
N ALA A 190 7.24 -9.79 -1.74
CA ALA A 190 8.56 -10.23 -1.26
C ALA A 190 9.12 -11.40 -2.07
N LEU A 191 8.28 -12.41 -2.38
CA LEU A 191 8.69 -13.55 -3.21
C LEU A 191 9.06 -13.13 -4.63
N LEU A 192 8.21 -12.30 -5.26
CA LEU A 192 8.44 -11.77 -6.59
C LEU A 192 9.77 -11.00 -6.66
N GLN A 193 10.01 -10.18 -5.64
CA GLN A 193 11.22 -9.41 -5.51
C GLN A 193 12.48 -10.27 -5.33
N MET A 194 12.39 -11.33 -4.53
CA MET A 194 13.47 -12.30 -4.36
C MET A 194 13.79 -13.00 -5.69
N ILE A 195 12.77 -13.43 -6.44
CA ILE A 195 12.94 -14.03 -7.77
C ILE A 195 13.63 -13.05 -8.73
N CYS A 196 13.16 -11.80 -8.77
CA CYS A 196 13.77 -10.76 -9.60
C CYS A 196 15.22 -10.47 -9.23
N LEU A 197 15.55 -10.47 -7.94
CA LEU A 197 16.93 -10.29 -7.47
C LEU A 197 17.82 -11.46 -7.92
N VAL A 198 17.36 -12.70 -7.76
CA VAL A 198 18.09 -13.90 -8.22
C VAL A 198 18.32 -13.82 -9.73
N PHE A 199 17.28 -13.51 -10.51
CA PHE A 199 17.40 -13.39 -11.97
C PHE A 199 18.38 -12.29 -12.37
N ALA A 200 18.28 -11.11 -11.76
CA ALA A 200 19.18 -9.99 -12.02
C ALA A 200 20.63 -10.32 -11.66
N VAL A 201 20.87 -10.97 -10.53
CA VAL A 201 22.21 -11.42 -10.11
C VAL A 201 22.78 -12.46 -11.09
N CYS A 202 21.98 -13.45 -11.49
CA CYS A 202 22.42 -14.44 -12.48
C CYS A 202 22.79 -13.78 -13.83
N VAL A 203 21.98 -12.84 -14.30
CA VAL A 203 22.26 -12.08 -15.53
C VAL A 203 23.51 -11.21 -15.36
N LEU A 204 23.65 -10.52 -14.23
CA LEU A 204 24.81 -9.69 -13.91
C LEU A 204 26.12 -10.49 -13.89
N MET A 205 26.11 -11.66 -13.25
CA MET A 205 27.28 -12.56 -13.21
C MET A 205 27.62 -13.10 -14.60
N ALA A 206 26.60 -13.43 -15.41
CA ALA A 206 26.82 -13.88 -16.79
C ALA A 206 27.41 -12.79 -17.69
N ILE A 207 27.01 -11.53 -17.50
CA ILE A 207 27.58 -10.38 -18.22
C ILE A 207 29.03 -10.18 -17.81
N LYS A 208 29.33 -10.09 -16.50
CA LYS A 208 30.71 -9.88 -16.02
C LYS A 208 31.67 -10.95 -16.52
N ARG A 209 31.26 -12.23 -16.45
CA ARG A 209 32.11 -13.33 -16.93
C ARG A 209 32.39 -13.27 -18.43
N GLY A 210 31.47 -12.70 -19.22
CA GLY A 210 31.67 -12.52 -20.66
C GLY A 210 32.54 -11.31 -21.04
N ASP A 211 32.73 -10.35 -20.14
CA ASP A 211 33.66 -9.24 -20.33
C ASP A 211 35.11 -9.61 -19.93
N ASP A 212 35.27 -10.66 -19.10
CA ASP A 212 36.58 -11.17 -18.63
C ASP A 212 37.23 -12.19 -19.61
N GLU A 213 36.52 -12.64 -20.65
CA GLU A 213 36.99 -13.56 -21.71
C GLU A 213 37.31 -12.82 -23.02
#